data_AF-A0A529HP61-F1
#
_entry.id   AF-A0A529HP61-F1
#
_cell.length_a   1.000
_cell.length_b   1.000
_cell.length_c   1.000
_cell.angle_alpha   90.00
_cell.angle_beta   90.00
_cell.angle_gamma   90.00
#
_symmetry.space_group_name_H-M   'P 1'
#
loop_
_entity.id
_entity.type
_entity.pdbx_description
1 polymer ?
#
loop_
_entity_poly.entity_id
_entity_poly.type
_entity_poly.pdbx_seq_one_letter_code
_entity_poly.pdbx_strand_id
1 'polypeptide(L)'
;MIRELLSGPYDKVNGVRIHASKQAYRPGHLIGNRLLTSLVSLFFGDQSRDMLSGYKALSRRFVKTFPAVSAGFEIETELLIHALELGVPMSEVETHYKERPAGSLSKLATYKDGFRILWVIFHLIRDLLPLPFFLSIAAVLALIAIGFGTPVFLNYLSTGLVPRFPTLIAVSAAMILAFLSVFAGLILDSVARSRKEAKLLAYLSYRSVQR
;
A
#
# COMPACT_ATOMS: atom_id res chain seq x y z
N MET A 1 3.58 -26.08 -2.77
CA MET A 1 3.69 -25.01 -1.76
C MET A 1 4.69 -25.33 -0.66
N ILE A 2 4.48 -26.33 0.22
CA ILE A 2 5.48 -26.66 1.25
C ILE A 2 6.83 -27.05 0.62
N ARG A 3 6.80 -27.92 -0.41
CA ARG A 3 8.00 -28.28 -1.16
C ARG A 3 8.74 -27.04 -1.67
N GLU A 4 8.03 -26.12 -2.33
CA GLU A 4 8.57 -24.86 -2.83
C GLU A 4 9.22 -24.01 -1.72
N LEU A 5 8.54 -23.88 -0.58
CA LEU A 5 9.04 -23.16 0.59
C LEU A 5 10.34 -23.78 1.14
N LEU A 6 10.43 -25.11 1.14
CA LEU A 6 11.60 -25.84 1.65
C LEU A 6 12.76 -25.89 0.65
N SER A 7 12.46 -25.94 -0.65
CA SER A 7 13.48 -26.09 -1.71
C SER A 7 14.12 -24.77 -2.11
N GLY A 8 13.39 -23.65 -2.02
CA GLY A 8 13.90 -22.33 -2.38
C GLY A 8 14.34 -21.50 -1.17
N PRO A 9 14.88 -20.29 -1.41
CA PRO A 9 15.18 -19.32 -0.36
C PRO A 9 13.91 -18.62 0.19
N TYR A 10 12.73 -19.18 -0.11
CA TYR A 10 11.44 -18.54 0.06
C TYR A 10 10.94 -18.62 1.48
N ASP A 11 10.26 -17.55 1.85
CA ASP A 11 9.71 -17.37 3.18
C ASP A 11 8.21 -17.21 3.20
N LYS A 12 7.67 -16.91 2.04
CA LYS A 12 6.25 -16.85 1.78
C LYS A 12 6.02 -17.39 0.38
N VAL A 13 5.22 -18.43 0.29
CA VAL A 13 4.74 -19.00 -0.97
C VAL A 13 3.24 -18.77 -1.07
N ASN A 14 2.80 -18.09 -2.11
CA ASN A 14 1.40 -17.79 -2.36
C ASN A 14 0.78 -18.81 -3.33
N GLY A 15 -0.44 -19.25 -3.06
CA GLY A 15 -1.22 -20.06 -4.00
C GLY A 15 -1.98 -19.14 -4.95
N VAL A 16 -1.55 -19.03 -6.20
CA VAL A 16 -2.27 -18.24 -7.21
C VAL A 16 -3.45 -19.04 -7.71
N ARG A 17 -4.64 -18.44 -7.66
CA ARG A 17 -5.86 -19.09 -8.11
C ARG A 17 -5.89 -19.15 -9.64
N ILE A 18 -5.87 -20.35 -10.19
CA ILE A 18 -6.11 -20.60 -11.61
C ILE A 18 -7.54 -21.09 -11.81
N HIS A 19 -8.23 -20.42 -12.72
CA HIS A 19 -9.65 -20.64 -12.97
C HIS A 19 -9.85 -21.55 -14.17
N ALA A 20 -10.53 -22.69 -13.96
CA ALA A 20 -10.81 -23.67 -15.01
C ALA A 20 -12.06 -23.34 -15.86
N SER A 21 -12.95 -22.44 -15.42
CA SER A 21 -14.17 -22.10 -16.16
C SER A 21 -14.53 -20.60 -16.07
N LYS A 22 -15.09 -20.04 -17.16
CA LYS A 22 -15.54 -18.62 -17.26
C LYS A 22 -16.81 -18.33 -16.44
N GLN A 23 -17.54 -19.35 -15.95
CA GLN A 23 -18.83 -19.20 -15.27
C GLN A 23 -18.73 -19.07 -13.74
N ALA A 24 -17.51 -19.21 -13.19
CA ALA A 24 -17.26 -19.33 -11.75
C ALA A 24 -17.26 -18.01 -10.94
N TYR A 25 -17.60 -16.86 -11.55
CA TYR A 25 -17.48 -15.57 -10.85
C TYR A 25 -18.61 -14.56 -11.10
N ARG A 26 -18.93 -13.82 -10.03
CA ARG A 26 -19.48 -12.47 -10.17
C ARG A 26 -18.38 -11.55 -10.76
N PRO A 27 -18.59 -10.90 -11.91
CA PRO A 27 -17.54 -10.19 -12.65
C PRO A 27 -16.76 -9.13 -11.85
N GLY A 28 -17.35 -8.54 -10.79
CA GLY A 28 -16.73 -7.47 -10.01
C GLY A 28 -15.50 -7.87 -9.16
N HIS A 29 -15.36 -9.13 -8.75
CA HIS A 29 -14.26 -9.53 -7.84
C HIS A 29 -12.91 -9.72 -8.54
N LEU A 30 -12.90 -10.24 -9.76
CA LEU A 30 -11.67 -10.38 -10.55
C LEU A 30 -11.10 -9.01 -10.91
N ILE A 31 -11.99 -8.09 -11.30
CA ILE A 31 -11.64 -6.70 -11.59
C ILE A 31 -11.14 -6.02 -10.32
N GLY A 32 -11.85 -6.17 -9.19
CA GLY A 32 -11.44 -5.61 -7.90
C GLY A 32 -10.08 -6.13 -7.44
N ASN A 33 -9.84 -7.45 -7.49
CA ASN A 33 -8.55 -8.01 -7.10
C ASN A 33 -7.41 -7.53 -8.00
N ARG A 34 -7.65 -7.44 -9.32
CA ARG A 34 -6.67 -6.87 -10.26
C ARG A 34 -6.37 -5.41 -9.95
N LEU A 35 -7.40 -4.57 -9.73
CA LEU A 35 -7.23 -3.17 -9.35
C LEU A 35 -6.36 -3.05 -8.09
N LEU A 36 -6.70 -3.80 -7.04
CA LEU A 36 -5.99 -3.74 -5.76
C LEU A 36 -4.55 -4.26 -5.90
N THR A 37 -4.35 -5.34 -6.65
CA THR A 37 -3.02 -5.90 -6.94
C THR A 37 -2.18 -4.89 -7.73
N SER A 38 -2.73 -4.27 -8.77
CA SER A 38 -2.06 -3.23 -9.56
C SER A 38 -1.68 -2.01 -8.70
N LEU A 39 -2.56 -1.59 -7.79
CA LEU A 39 -2.25 -0.48 -6.87
C LEU A 39 -1.06 -0.82 -5.97
N VAL A 40 -1.04 -2.01 -5.37
CA VAL A 40 0.11 -2.43 -4.54
C VAL A 40 1.37 -2.58 -5.40
N SER A 41 1.28 -3.18 -6.58
CA SER A 41 2.43 -3.33 -7.49
C SER A 41 3.01 -1.98 -7.94
N LEU A 42 2.18 -0.94 -8.08
CA LEU A 42 2.64 0.40 -8.43
C LEU A 42 3.55 1.01 -7.35
N PHE A 43 3.22 0.81 -6.07
CA PHE A 43 3.96 1.42 -4.95
C PHE A 43 5.07 0.53 -4.39
N PHE A 44 4.92 -0.80 -4.48
CA PHE A 44 5.78 -1.77 -3.80
C PHE A 44 6.45 -2.78 -4.75
N GLY A 45 6.19 -2.69 -6.06
CA GLY A 45 6.75 -3.56 -7.09
C GLY A 45 5.92 -4.82 -7.38
N ASP A 46 6.17 -5.44 -8.53
CA ASP A 46 5.36 -6.55 -9.05
C ASP A 46 5.86 -7.92 -8.54
N GLN A 47 5.38 -8.34 -7.37
CA GLN A 47 5.77 -9.64 -6.77
C GLN A 47 4.60 -10.56 -6.41
N SER A 48 3.37 -10.23 -6.82
CA SER A 48 2.19 -11.04 -6.49
C SER A 48 1.14 -10.93 -7.59
N ARG A 49 0.76 -12.05 -8.20
CA ARG A 49 -0.33 -12.12 -9.19
C ARG A 49 -1.71 -12.22 -8.52
N ASP A 50 -1.76 -12.62 -7.27
CA ASP A 50 -3.00 -12.79 -6.52
C ASP A 50 -2.85 -12.39 -5.04
N MET A 51 -2.94 -11.09 -4.77
CA MET A 51 -2.73 -10.53 -3.43
C MET A 51 -3.69 -11.16 -2.39
N LEU A 52 -4.98 -11.25 -2.74
CA LEU A 52 -6.06 -11.66 -1.85
C LEU A 52 -6.24 -13.19 -1.76
N SER A 53 -5.27 -13.98 -2.23
CA SER A 53 -5.30 -15.43 -1.99
C SER A 53 -5.05 -15.75 -0.52
N GLY A 54 -5.99 -16.42 0.14
CA GLY A 54 -5.82 -16.89 1.53
C GLY A 54 -4.96 -18.17 1.64
N TYR A 55 -4.64 -18.84 0.52
CA TYR A 55 -3.86 -20.07 0.55
C TYR A 55 -2.37 -19.75 0.44
N LYS A 56 -1.66 -19.79 1.57
CA LYS A 56 -0.25 -19.40 1.68
C LYS A 56 0.54 -20.38 2.55
N ALA A 57 1.81 -20.58 2.24
CA ALA A 57 2.77 -21.26 3.12
C ALA A 57 3.80 -20.23 3.59
N LEU A 58 4.02 -20.15 4.90
CA LEU A 58 4.87 -19.13 5.54
C LEU A 58 5.96 -19.80 6.38
N SER A 59 7.17 -19.25 6.35
CA SER A 59 8.27 -19.70 7.20
C SER A 59 8.02 -19.33 8.67
N ARG A 60 8.74 -20.00 9.58
CA ARG A 60 8.71 -19.63 10.99
C ARG A 60 9.21 -18.20 11.23
N ARG A 61 10.27 -17.77 10.54
CA ARG A 61 10.83 -16.42 10.71
C ARG A 61 9.80 -15.36 10.30
N PHE A 62 9.12 -15.55 9.17
CA PHE A 62 8.06 -14.66 8.72
C PHE A 62 6.91 -14.57 9.72
N VAL A 63 6.40 -15.71 10.19
CA VAL A 63 5.27 -15.74 11.14
C VAL A 63 5.63 -15.09 12.48
N LYS A 64 6.87 -15.25 12.95
CA LYS A 64 7.30 -14.69 14.24
C LYS A 64 7.60 -13.19 14.21
N THR A 65 7.77 -12.60 13.02
CA THR A 65 8.06 -11.17 12.87
C THR A 65 6.92 -10.38 12.25
N PHE A 66 5.87 -11.06 11.79
CA PHE A 66 4.66 -10.40 11.30
C PHE A 66 3.80 -9.89 12.48
N PRO A 67 3.59 -8.57 12.60
CA PRO A 67 2.66 -8.04 13.59
C PRO A 67 1.23 -8.25 13.09
N ALA A 68 0.55 -9.28 13.62
CA ALA A 68 -0.84 -9.55 13.29
C ALA A 68 -1.77 -8.53 13.97
N VAL A 69 -2.03 -7.40 13.30
CA VAL A 69 -2.87 -6.31 13.81
C VAL A 69 -4.29 -6.39 13.23
N SER A 70 -4.45 -6.92 12.02
CA SER A 70 -5.75 -7.09 11.38
C SER A 70 -6.66 -8.11 12.05
N ALA A 71 -7.96 -7.80 12.10
CA ALA A 71 -9.00 -8.65 12.68
C ALA A 71 -9.89 -9.37 11.63
N GLY A 72 -9.69 -9.12 10.33
CA GLY A 72 -10.51 -9.67 9.25
C GLY A 72 -9.73 -9.96 7.97
N PHE A 73 -10.40 -9.78 6.82
CA PHE A 73 -9.86 -10.03 5.46
C PHE A 73 -8.77 -9.03 5.03
N GLU A 74 -8.37 -8.12 5.92
CA GLU A 74 -7.27 -7.19 5.66
C GLU A 74 -5.91 -7.90 5.83
N ILE A 75 -5.88 -9.04 6.55
CA ILE A 75 -4.65 -9.77 6.86
C ILE A 75 -3.88 -10.21 5.61
N GLU A 76 -4.55 -10.62 4.52
CA GLU A 76 -3.88 -11.00 3.28
C GLU A 76 -3.06 -9.83 2.69
N THR A 77 -3.59 -8.61 2.80
CA THR A 77 -2.96 -7.38 2.35
C THR A 77 -1.77 -7.03 3.26
N GLU A 78 -1.95 -7.12 4.57
CA GLU A 78 -0.86 -6.91 5.54
C GLU A 78 0.29 -7.90 5.34
N LEU A 79 0.00 -9.18 5.12
CA LEU A 79 1.01 -10.21 4.86
C LEU A 79 1.77 -9.95 3.56
N LEU A 80 1.13 -9.39 2.52
CA LEU A 80 1.84 -8.98 1.30
C LEU A 80 2.73 -7.77 1.55
N ILE A 81 2.17 -6.76 2.17
CA ILE A 81 2.90 -5.51 2.38
C ILE A 81 4.06 -5.70 3.36
N HIS A 82 3.92 -6.52 4.40
CA HIS A 82 5.04 -6.89 5.27
C HIS A 82 6.18 -7.58 4.50
N ALA A 83 5.84 -8.50 3.60
CA ALA A 83 6.82 -9.17 2.78
C ALA A 83 7.55 -8.21 1.83
N LEU A 84 6.81 -7.29 1.20
CA LEU A 84 7.36 -6.27 0.30
C LEU A 84 8.21 -5.24 1.05
N GLU A 85 7.74 -4.75 2.20
CA GLU A 85 8.45 -3.79 3.05
C GLU A 85 9.84 -4.30 3.43
N LEU A 86 9.94 -5.57 3.84
CA LEU A 86 11.18 -6.19 4.30
C LEU A 86 12.00 -6.86 3.19
N GLY A 87 11.50 -6.91 1.95
CA GLY A 87 12.16 -7.63 0.86
C GLY A 87 12.27 -9.15 1.13
N VAL A 88 11.25 -9.72 1.76
CA VAL A 88 11.17 -11.16 2.05
C VAL A 88 11.13 -11.93 0.72
N PRO A 89 11.94 -12.98 0.53
CA PRO A 89 11.87 -13.80 -0.68
C PRO A 89 10.51 -14.50 -0.80
N MET A 90 9.82 -14.24 -1.91
CA MET A 90 8.49 -14.81 -2.19
C MET A 90 8.48 -15.67 -3.45
N SER A 91 7.59 -16.64 -3.49
CA SER A 91 7.26 -17.43 -4.68
C SER A 91 5.74 -17.59 -4.81
N GLU A 92 5.29 -17.92 -6.01
CA GLU A 92 3.89 -18.18 -6.31
C GLU A 92 3.74 -19.54 -6.98
N VAL A 93 2.77 -20.32 -6.53
CA VAL A 93 2.45 -21.64 -7.10
C VAL A 93 1.00 -21.62 -7.55
N GLU A 94 0.77 -22.09 -8.77
CA GLU A 94 -0.56 -22.19 -9.36
C GLU A 94 -1.40 -23.25 -8.62
N THR A 95 -2.64 -22.89 -8.29
CA THR A 95 -3.57 -23.76 -7.56
C THR A 95 -4.95 -23.72 -8.19
N HIS A 96 -5.53 -24.89 -8.43
CA HIS A 96 -6.89 -25.00 -8.97
C HIS A 96 -7.90 -24.56 -7.92
N TYR A 97 -8.57 -23.44 -8.19
CA TYR A 97 -9.62 -22.93 -7.32
C TYR A 97 -10.92 -23.70 -7.59
N LYS A 98 -11.37 -24.49 -6.61
CA LYS A 98 -12.68 -25.16 -6.68
C LYS A 98 -13.79 -24.21 -6.26
N GLU A 99 -14.91 -24.28 -6.94
CA GLU A 99 -16.12 -23.57 -6.56
C GLU A 99 -16.60 -24.04 -5.18
N ARG A 100 -17.22 -23.11 -4.43
CA ARG A 100 -17.86 -23.48 -3.18
C ARG A 100 -19.08 -24.38 -3.47
N PRO A 101 -19.43 -25.30 -2.56
CA PRO A 101 -20.67 -26.07 -2.68
C PRO A 101 -21.88 -25.17 -2.89
N ALA A 102 -22.80 -25.62 -3.75
CA ALA A 102 -24.06 -24.94 -4.00
C ALA A 102 -24.82 -24.73 -2.66
N GLY A 103 -25.32 -23.51 -2.44
CA GLY A 103 -26.01 -23.13 -1.20
C GLY A 103 -25.12 -22.45 -0.14
N SER A 104 -23.80 -22.30 -0.38
CA SER A 104 -22.98 -21.47 0.51
C SER A 104 -23.22 -19.97 0.28
N LEU A 105 -23.66 -19.26 1.32
CA LEU A 105 -23.76 -17.81 1.28
C LEU A 105 -22.37 -17.17 1.35
N SER A 106 -22.10 -16.20 0.48
CA SER A 106 -20.88 -15.39 0.59
C SER A 106 -20.92 -14.57 1.88
N LYS A 107 -19.98 -14.83 2.79
CA LYS A 107 -19.73 -13.97 3.97
C LYS A 107 -19.10 -12.62 3.61
N LEU A 108 -18.76 -12.39 2.33
CA LEU A 108 -18.09 -11.20 1.82
C LEU A 108 -19.08 -10.24 1.17
N ALA A 109 -18.99 -8.96 1.56
CA ALA A 109 -19.70 -7.84 0.95
C ALA A 109 -18.74 -7.12 0.00
N THR A 110 -18.74 -7.50 -1.27
CA THR A 110 -17.77 -7.10 -2.31
C THR A 110 -17.35 -5.62 -2.27
N TYR A 111 -18.31 -4.70 -2.19
CA TYR A 111 -18.03 -3.26 -2.18
C TYR A 111 -17.55 -2.74 -0.82
N LYS A 112 -18.16 -3.19 0.28
CA LYS A 112 -17.80 -2.75 1.63
C LYS A 112 -16.40 -3.24 2.00
N ASP A 113 -16.10 -4.49 1.68
CA ASP A 113 -14.79 -5.09 1.90
C ASP A 113 -13.76 -4.49 0.95
N GLY A 114 -14.12 -4.25 -0.32
CA GLY A 114 -13.25 -3.55 -1.28
C GLY A 114 -12.86 -2.14 -0.83
N PHE A 115 -13.81 -1.34 -0.36
CA PHE A 115 -13.54 -0.01 0.19
C PHE A 115 -12.65 -0.09 1.45
N ARG A 116 -12.87 -1.09 2.31
CA ARG A 116 -12.03 -1.29 3.49
C ARG A 116 -10.59 -1.64 3.10
N ILE A 117 -10.39 -2.52 2.11
CA ILE A 117 -9.06 -2.86 1.61
C ILE A 117 -8.39 -1.62 0.98
N LEU A 118 -9.12 -0.81 0.20
CA LEU A 118 -8.61 0.45 -0.34
C LEU A 118 -8.17 1.41 0.78
N TRP A 119 -8.96 1.52 1.84
CA TRP A 119 -8.62 2.33 3.01
C TRP A 119 -7.35 1.84 3.69
N VAL A 120 -7.19 0.51 3.84
CA VAL A 120 -5.97 -0.12 4.36
C VAL A 120 -4.77 0.19 3.45
N ILE A 121 -4.91 0.03 2.13
CA ILE A 121 -3.84 0.36 1.17
C ILE A 121 -3.44 1.83 1.29
N PHE A 122 -4.40 2.75 1.39
CA PHE A 122 -4.13 4.18 1.58
C PHE A 122 -3.33 4.45 2.86
N HIS A 123 -3.72 3.83 3.97
CA HIS A 123 -3.00 3.94 5.25
C HIS A 123 -1.58 3.37 5.14
N LEU A 124 -1.43 2.23 4.47
CA LEU A 124 -0.13 1.57 4.29
C LEU A 124 0.80 2.38 3.39
N ILE A 125 0.30 3.02 2.32
CA ILE A 125 1.10 3.93 1.50
C ILE A 125 1.60 5.10 2.35
N ARG A 126 0.74 5.72 3.17
CA ARG A 126 1.13 6.80 4.08
C ARG A 126 2.17 6.33 5.11
N ASP A 127 2.00 5.15 5.68
CA ASP A 127 2.80 4.68 6.80
C ASP A 127 4.17 4.08 6.37
N LEU A 128 4.25 3.56 5.13
CA LEU A 128 5.45 2.94 4.55
C LEU A 128 6.20 3.84 3.57
N LEU A 129 5.49 4.73 2.88
CA LEU A 129 6.04 5.68 1.92
C LEU A 129 5.61 7.12 2.29
N PRO A 130 5.89 7.59 3.52
CA PRO A 130 5.44 8.90 3.98
C PRO A 130 6.01 10.05 3.14
N LEU A 131 7.29 10.00 2.75
CA LEU A 131 7.91 11.08 1.99
C LEU A 131 7.18 11.39 0.66
N PRO A 132 7.03 10.45 -0.29
CA PRO A 132 6.33 10.73 -1.54
C PRO A 132 4.86 11.11 -1.31
N PHE A 133 4.21 10.53 -0.28
CA PHE A 133 2.83 10.89 0.08
C PHE A 133 2.71 12.37 0.46
N PHE A 134 3.50 12.84 1.42
CA PHE A 134 3.44 14.23 1.88
C PHE A 134 4.03 15.22 0.85
N LEU A 135 5.00 14.79 0.04
CA LEU A 135 5.48 15.60 -1.09
C LEU A 135 4.40 15.81 -2.15
N SER A 136 3.55 14.81 -2.41
CA SER A 136 2.43 14.97 -3.35
C SER A 136 1.43 16.03 -2.86
N ILE A 137 1.13 16.04 -1.55
CA ILE A 137 0.26 17.05 -0.93
C ILE A 137 0.92 18.43 -1.00
N ALA A 138 2.20 18.53 -0.63
CA ALA A 138 2.97 19.76 -0.71
C ALA A 138 3.00 20.34 -2.13
N ALA A 139 3.19 19.47 -3.14
CA ALA A 139 3.21 19.87 -4.54
C ALA A 139 1.85 20.43 -4.99
N VAL A 140 0.74 19.77 -4.65
CA VAL A 140 -0.60 20.26 -4.99
C VAL A 140 -0.88 21.63 -4.32
N LEU A 141 -0.57 21.76 -3.04
CA LEU A 141 -0.73 23.02 -2.31
C LEU A 141 0.14 24.15 -2.89
N ALA A 142 1.39 23.85 -3.21
CA ALA A 142 2.31 24.81 -3.81
C ALA A 142 1.87 25.22 -5.23
N LEU A 143 1.37 24.30 -6.05
CA LEU A 143 0.86 24.61 -7.38
C LEU A 143 -0.38 25.51 -7.31
N ILE A 144 -1.31 25.23 -6.40
CA ILE A 144 -2.48 26.10 -6.16
C ILE A 144 -2.01 27.48 -5.71
N ALA A 145 -1.10 27.53 -4.74
CA ALA A 145 -0.58 28.78 -4.21
C ALA A 145 0.15 29.62 -5.29
N ILE A 146 0.99 29.01 -6.10
CA ILE A 146 1.69 29.69 -7.21
C ILE A 146 0.68 30.17 -8.27
N GLY A 147 -0.29 29.33 -8.64
CA GLY A 147 -1.31 29.67 -9.63
C GLY A 147 -2.14 30.89 -9.24
N PHE A 148 -2.65 30.92 -8.00
CA PHE A 148 -3.43 32.06 -7.49
C PHE A 148 -2.56 33.24 -7.02
N GLY A 149 -1.30 32.98 -6.65
CA GLY A 149 -0.35 34.01 -6.21
C GLY A 149 0.23 34.83 -7.35
N THR A 150 0.40 34.23 -8.53
CA THR A 150 1.01 34.89 -9.70
C THR A 150 0.27 36.20 -10.07
N PRO A 151 -1.07 36.22 -10.23
CA PRO A 151 -1.77 37.47 -10.51
C PRO A 151 -1.63 38.53 -9.41
N VAL A 152 -1.55 38.11 -8.13
CA VAL A 152 -1.40 39.04 -7.01
C VAL A 152 -0.03 39.70 -7.07
N PHE A 153 1.02 38.91 -7.33
CA PHE A 153 2.39 39.39 -7.43
C PHE A 153 2.60 40.31 -8.64
N LEU A 154 2.05 39.95 -9.81
CA LEU A 154 2.14 40.79 -11.01
C LEU A 154 1.43 42.14 -10.84
N ASN A 155 0.27 42.18 -10.18
CA ASN A 155 -0.43 43.44 -9.88
C ASN A 155 0.36 44.32 -8.91
N TYR A 156 1.03 43.71 -7.92
CA TYR A 156 1.89 44.45 -7.01
C TYR A 156 3.08 45.07 -7.74
N LEU A 157 3.72 44.35 -8.65
CA LEU A 157 4.84 44.89 -9.44
C LEU A 157 4.43 46.05 -10.35
N SER A 158 3.21 46.05 -10.90
CA SER A 158 2.75 47.10 -11.81
C SER A 158 2.18 48.33 -11.09
N THR A 159 1.50 48.14 -9.95
CA THR A 159 0.75 49.21 -9.28
C THR A 159 1.31 49.61 -7.92
N GLY A 160 2.18 48.78 -7.31
CA GLY A 160 2.62 48.91 -5.91
C GLY A 160 1.54 48.55 -4.88
N LEU A 161 0.33 48.17 -5.32
CA LEU A 161 -0.82 47.90 -4.46
C LEU A 161 -1.19 46.41 -4.49
N VAL A 162 -1.81 45.93 -3.41
CA VAL A 162 -2.34 44.56 -3.30
C VAL A 162 -3.85 44.61 -3.21
N PRO A 163 -4.58 44.69 -4.34
CA PRO A 163 -6.05 44.80 -4.32
C PRO A 163 -6.73 43.50 -3.84
N ARG A 164 -6.05 42.35 -3.89
CA ARG A 164 -6.59 41.01 -3.58
C ARG A 164 -6.05 40.46 -2.25
N PHE A 165 -6.32 41.16 -1.15
CA PHE A 165 -5.86 40.78 0.19
C PHE A 165 -6.27 39.35 0.62
N PRO A 166 -7.54 38.90 0.46
CA PRO A 166 -7.91 37.54 0.85
C PRO A 166 -7.15 36.46 0.08
N THR A 167 -6.90 36.68 -1.22
CA THR A 167 -6.13 35.76 -2.05
C THR A 167 -4.68 35.69 -1.60
N LEU A 168 -4.05 36.83 -1.27
CA LEU A 168 -2.68 36.85 -0.74
C LEU A 168 -2.55 36.03 0.55
N ILE A 169 -3.49 36.20 1.48
CA ILE A 169 -3.51 35.46 2.75
C ILE A 169 -3.69 33.96 2.49
N ALA A 170 -4.65 33.58 1.66
CA ALA A 170 -4.91 32.18 1.34
C ALA A 170 -3.71 31.49 0.66
N VAL A 171 -3.07 32.15 -0.30
CA VAL A 171 -1.87 31.67 -0.99
C VAL A 171 -0.69 31.53 -0.02
N SER A 172 -0.49 32.52 0.87
CA SER A 172 0.58 32.47 1.87
C SER A 172 0.37 31.33 2.85
N ALA A 173 -0.85 31.14 3.35
CA ALA A 173 -1.21 30.01 4.21
C ALA A 173 -1.03 28.67 3.50
N ALA A 174 -1.43 28.56 2.23
CA ALA A 174 -1.24 27.35 1.43
C ALA A 174 0.25 27.02 1.24
N MET A 175 1.12 28.02 1.01
CA MET A 175 2.57 27.81 0.95
C MET A 175 3.15 27.34 2.28
N ILE A 176 2.70 27.91 3.40
CA ILE A 176 3.12 27.46 4.74
C ILE A 176 2.70 26.00 4.96
N LEU A 177 1.46 25.63 4.62
CA LEU A 177 0.98 24.25 4.74
C LEU A 177 1.74 23.29 3.80
N ALA A 178 2.11 23.74 2.61
CA ALA A 178 2.95 22.97 1.69
C ALA A 178 4.32 22.69 2.33
N PHE A 179 4.98 23.73 2.87
CA PHE A 179 6.26 23.58 3.55
C PHE A 179 6.15 22.66 4.77
N LEU A 180 5.15 22.85 5.64
CA LEU A 180 4.92 21.97 6.80
C LEU A 180 4.70 20.52 6.38
N SER A 181 4.00 20.29 5.26
CA SER A 181 3.82 18.95 4.71
C SER A 181 5.15 18.31 4.31
N VAL A 182 6.07 19.06 3.69
CA VAL A 182 7.43 18.56 3.38
C VAL A 182 8.16 18.11 4.66
N PHE A 183 8.15 18.94 5.72
CA PHE A 183 8.82 18.59 6.98
C PHE A 183 8.17 17.38 7.66
N ALA A 184 6.84 17.31 7.68
CA ALA A 184 6.12 16.15 8.19
C ALA A 184 6.51 14.88 7.41
N GLY A 185 6.61 14.97 6.08
CA GLY A 185 7.08 13.90 5.22
C GLY A 185 8.48 13.42 5.59
N LEU A 186 9.44 14.34 5.72
CA LEU A 186 10.84 14.02 6.09
C LEU A 186 10.95 13.37 7.47
N ILE A 187 10.22 13.89 8.46
CA ILE A 187 10.23 13.36 9.83
C ILE A 187 9.63 11.94 9.84
N LEU A 188 8.44 11.77 9.27
CA LEU A 188 7.75 10.48 9.26
C LEU A 188 8.54 9.42 8.48
N ASP A 189 9.23 9.83 7.42
CA ASP A 189 10.11 8.97 6.63
C ASP A 189 11.34 8.50 7.41
N SER A 190 11.94 9.37 8.23
CA SER A 190 12.99 8.98 9.16
C SER A 190 12.49 7.94 10.17
N VAL A 191 11.29 8.13 10.73
CA VAL A 191 10.70 7.17 11.68
C VAL A 191 10.35 5.85 10.97
N ALA A 192 9.80 5.91 9.75
CA ALA A 192 9.46 4.72 8.96
C ALA A 192 10.69 3.87 8.65
N ARG A 193 11.81 4.50 8.26
CA ARG A 193 13.11 3.81 8.10
C ARG A 193 13.55 3.10 9.37
N SER A 194 13.54 3.80 10.50
CA SER A 194 13.94 3.21 11.79
C SER A 194 13.07 2.00 12.17
N ARG A 195 11.74 2.09 11.97
CA ARG A 195 10.84 0.94 12.18
C ARG A 195 11.15 -0.22 11.25
N LYS A 196 11.41 0.05 9.98
CA LYS A 196 11.75 -0.97 8.98
C LYS A 196 13.05 -1.68 9.33
N GLU A 197 14.08 -0.94 9.74
CA GLU A 197 15.35 -1.51 10.20
C GLU A 197 15.15 -2.42 11.42
N ALA A 198 14.38 -1.98 12.42
CA ALA A 198 14.07 -2.80 13.59
C ALA A 198 13.33 -4.10 13.23
N LYS A 199 12.32 -4.03 12.35
CA LYS A 199 11.61 -5.21 11.83
C LYS A 199 12.56 -6.15 11.07
N LEU A 200 13.46 -5.61 10.25
CA LEU A 200 14.41 -6.39 9.47
C LEU A 200 15.42 -7.11 10.37
N LEU A 201 15.97 -6.42 11.38
CA LEU A 201 16.86 -7.04 12.37
C LEU A 201 16.15 -8.15 13.14
N ALA A 202 14.89 -7.93 13.55
CA ALA A 202 14.09 -8.98 14.17
C ALA A 202 13.88 -10.17 13.23
N TYR A 203 13.59 -9.94 11.95
CA TYR A 203 13.41 -11.00 10.94
C TYR A 203 14.71 -11.80 10.73
N LEU A 204 15.85 -11.13 10.64
CA LEU A 204 17.17 -11.75 10.47
C LEU A 204 17.66 -12.48 11.73
N SER A 205 17.11 -12.18 12.91
CA SER A 205 17.43 -12.90 14.15
C SER A 205 16.93 -14.35 14.15
N TYR A 206 15.95 -14.67 13.30
CA TYR A 206 15.44 -16.02 13.14
C TYR A 206 16.14 -16.75 11.99
N ARG A 207 16.38 -18.05 12.16
CA ARG A 207 17.00 -18.90 11.12
C ARG A 207 16.14 -18.96 9.86
N SER A 208 16.79 -18.97 8.70
CA SER A 208 16.18 -19.28 7.41
C SER A 208 15.68 -20.73 7.36
N VAL A 209 14.72 -21.01 6.48
CA VAL A 209 14.16 -22.36 6.26
C VAL A 209 15.25 -23.35 5.81
N GLN A 210 16.18 -22.89 4.98
CA GLN A 210 17.38 -23.64 4.63
C GLN A 210 18.43 -23.41 5.72
N ARG A 211 18.46 -24.28 6.73
CA ARG A 211 19.61 -24.59 7.59
C ARG A 211 19.29 -25.76 8.53
#